data_AF-A0A960R2P6-F1
#
_entry.id   AF-A0A960R2P6-F1
#
_cell.length_a   1.000
_cell.length_b   1.000
_cell.length_c   1.000
_cell.angle_alpha   90.00
_cell.angle_beta   90.00
_cell.angle_gamma   90.00
#
_symmetry.space_group_name_H-M   'P 1'
#
loop_
_entity.id
_entity.type
_entity.pdbx_description
1 polymer ?
#
loop_
_entity_poly.entity_id
_entity_poly.type
_entity_poly.pdbx_seq_one_letter_code
_entity_poly.pdbx_strand_id
1 'polypeptide(L)'
;MNASFEPHGLHSTLPSRRQWLQRFGGGLGAFALADLLGRGSAEGAQIGGLPGLPHFAPKAKRVIFLFMSGGATQFETFDHKPKLKEYQE
;
A
#
# COMPACT_ATOMS: atom_id res chain seq x y z
N MET A 1 1.86 -48.84 54.22
CA MET A 1 0.91 -48.48 53.16
C MET A 1 0.78 -46.97 53.18
N ASN A 2 1.68 -46.26 52.49
CA ASN A 2 1.66 -44.80 52.49
C ASN A 2 1.11 -44.38 51.13
N ALA A 3 -0.12 -43.89 51.12
CA ALA A 3 -0.75 -43.35 49.94
C ALA A 3 0.00 -42.06 49.55
N SER A 4 0.65 -42.08 48.39
CA SER A 4 1.22 -40.90 47.75
C SER A 4 0.08 -39.93 47.43
N PHE A 5 0.12 -38.76 48.03
CA PHE A 5 -0.76 -37.65 47.69
C PHE A 5 -0.26 -37.03 46.38
N GLU A 6 -0.90 -37.40 45.27
CA GLU A 6 -0.68 -36.79 43.96
C GLU A 6 -1.50 -35.49 43.89
N PRO A 7 -0.88 -34.30 43.82
CA PRO A 7 -1.63 -33.09 43.56
C PRO A 7 -2.07 -33.14 42.10
N HIS A 8 -3.37 -33.37 41.86
CA HIS A 8 -3.98 -33.12 40.55
C HIS A 8 -3.97 -31.61 40.30
N GLY A 9 -2.81 -31.10 39.88
CA GLY A 9 -2.63 -29.75 39.41
C GLY A 9 -3.56 -29.50 38.24
N LEU A 10 -4.39 -28.46 38.35
CA LEU A 10 -5.16 -27.93 37.25
C LEU A 10 -4.18 -27.38 36.20
N HIS A 11 -3.66 -28.24 35.33
CA HIS A 11 -2.98 -27.83 34.12
C HIS A 11 -4.01 -27.07 33.29
N SER A 12 -3.89 -25.74 33.28
CA SER A 12 -4.65 -24.89 32.35
C SER A 12 -4.23 -25.28 30.93
N THR A 13 -5.06 -26.12 30.30
CA THR A 13 -4.89 -26.59 28.92
C THR A 13 -5.07 -25.48 27.89
N LEU A 14 -5.50 -24.30 28.33
CA LEU A 14 -5.75 -23.15 27.48
C LEU A 14 -4.46 -22.34 27.25
N PRO A 15 -4.08 -22.11 25.99
CA PRO A 15 -2.91 -21.30 25.67
C PRO A 15 -3.10 -19.88 26.19
N SER A 16 -2.03 -19.30 26.73
CA SER A 16 -2.06 -17.89 27.14
C SER A 16 -2.33 -16.98 25.94
N ARG A 17 -2.96 -15.81 26.18
CA ARG A 17 -3.20 -14.78 25.14
C ARG A 17 -1.94 -14.45 24.34
N ARG A 18 -0.78 -14.40 25.02
CA ARG A 18 0.53 -14.17 24.40
C ARG A 18 0.88 -15.29 23.42
N GLN A 19 0.73 -16.55 23.83
CA GLN A 19 1.02 -17.71 22.98
C GLN A 19 0.08 -17.77 21.77
N TRP A 20 -1.19 -17.40 21.96
CA TRP A 20 -2.15 -17.28 20.86
C TRP A 20 -1.74 -16.19 19.86
N LEU A 21 -1.40 -14.99 20.33
CA LEU A 21 -0.94 -13.89 19.47
C LEU A 21 0.36 -14.22 18.72
N GLN A 22 1.30 -14.90 19.37
CA GLN A 22 2.57 -15.32 18.75
C GLN A 22 2.33 -16.32 17.61
N ARG A 23 1.45 -17.31 17.84
CA ARG A 23 1.10 -18.31 16.81
C ARG A 23 0.31 -17.68 15.66
N PHE A 24 -0.65 -16.81 15.96
CA PHE A 24 -1.48 -16.15 14.95
C PHE A 24 -0.66 -15.15 14.10
N GLY A 25 0.18 -14.33 14.73
CA GLY A 25 1.04 -13.36 14.04
C GLY A 25 2.06 -14.02 13.12
N GLY A 26 2.69 -15.12 13.56
CA GLY A 26 3.63 -15.88 12.74
C GLY A 26 2.99 -16.50 11.50
N GLY A 27 1.76 -17.01 11.62
CA GLY A 27 1.01 -17.58 10.49
C GLY A 27 0.62 -16.54 9.44
N LEU A 28 0.10 -15.38 9.87
CA LEU A 28 -0.25 -14.30 8.94
C LEU A 28 0.96 -13.72 8.20
N GLY A 29 2.10 -13.59 8.88
CA GLY A 29 3.35 -13.15 8.25
C GLY A 29 3.83 -14.13 7.18
N ALA A 30 3.70 -15.44 7.40
CA ALA A 30 4.05 -16.45 6.42
C ALA A 30 3.16 -16.38 5.16
N PHE A 31 1.85 -16.07 5.30
CA PHE A 31 0.97 -15.84 4.16
C PHE A 31 1.39 -14.61 3.34
N ALA A 32 1.72 -13.50 4.00
CA ALA A 32 2.20 -12.30 3.32
C ALA A 32 3.53 -12.55 2.58
N LEU A 33 4.44 -13.32 3.19
CA LEU A 33 5.70 -13.72 2.55
C LEU A 33 5.47 -14.63 1.34
N ALA A 34 4.53 -15.57 1.42
CA ALA A 34 4.16 -16.45 0.31
C ALA A 34 3.56 -15.66 -0.87
N ASP A 35 2.75 -14.64 -0.61
CA ASP A 35 2.24 -13.73 -1.66
C ASP A 35 3.38 -12.95 -2.34
N LEU A 36 4.29 -12.37 -1.56
CA LEU A 36 5.45 -11.66 -2.10
C LEU A 36 6.37 -12.56 -2.93
N LEU A 37 6.60 -13.80 -2.49
CA LEU A 37 7.44 -14.76 -3.22
C LEU A 37 6.73 -15.29 -4.48
N GLY A 38 5.41 -15.51 -4.42
CA GLY A 38 4.59 -15.92 -5.56
C GLY A 38 4.46 -14.84 -6.64
N ARG A 39 4.56 -13.56 -6.28
CA ARG A 39 4.59 -12.44 -7.23
C ARG A 39 5.88 -12.40 -8.06
N GLY A 40 7.02 -12.84 -7.51
CA GLY A 40 8.31 -12.84 -8.19
C GLY A 40 8.48 -13.95 -9.26
N SER A 41 7.63 -14.97 -9.27
CA SER A 41 7.70 -16.09 -10.23
C SER A 41 6.79 -15.93 -11.46
N ALA A 42 6.02 -14.84 -11.53
CA ALA A 42 5.09 -14.55 -12.64
C ALA A 42 5.63 -13.54 -13.67
N GLU A 43 6.91 -13.16 -13.62
CA GLU A 43 7.54 -12.29 -14.63
C GLU A 43 8.14 -13.11 -15.78
N GLY A 44 7.30 -13.97 -16.39
CA GLY A 44 7.55 -14.48 -17.73
C GLY A 44 7.20 -13.40 -18.74
N ALA A 45 8.21 -12.82 -19.41
CA ALA A 45 8.09 -11.73 -20.38
C ALA A 45 6.94 -11.96 -21.38
N GLN A 46 5.82 -11.27 -21.16
CA GLN A 46 4.73 -11.21 -22.13
C GLN A 46 5.13 -10.22 -23.23
N ILE A 47 5.44 -10.74 -24.41
CA ILE A 47 5.59 -9.95 -25.64
C ILE A 47 4.17 -9.53 -26.07
N GLY A 48 3.67 -8.43 -25.51
CA GLY A 48 2.35 -7.90 -25.87
C GLY A 48 1.73 -7.03 -24.79
N GLY A 49 1.92 -5.72 -24.91
CA GLY A 49 1.30 -4.73 -24.03
C GLY A 49 1.83 -4.75 -22.58
N LEU A 50 1.78 -3.61 -21.90
CA LEU A 50 2.13 -3.55 -20.49
C LEU A 50 1.20 -4.49 -19.69
N PRO A 51 1.73 -5.43 -18.90
CA PRO A 51 0.91 -6.31 -18.08
C PRO A 51 0.04 -5.48 -17.14
N GLY A 52 -1.28 -5.64 -17.25
CA GLY A 52 -2.28 -4.84 -16.51
C GLY A 52 -2.92 -3.70 -17.29
N LEU A 53 -2.56 -3.47 -18.56
CA LEU A 53 -3.28 -2.53 -19.41
C LEU A 53 -4.58 -3.19 -19.94
N PRO A 54 -5.77 -2.64 -19.63
CA PRO A 54 -7.01 -3.17 -20.17
C PRO A 54 -7.06 -3.01 -21.70
N HIS A 55 -7.46 -4.06 -22.43
CA HIS A 55 -7.69 -4.02 -23.89
C HIS A 55 -8.89 -3.14 -24.29
N PHE A 56 -9.58 -2.52 -23.34
CA PHE A 56 -10.70 -1.61 -23.55
C PHE A 56 -10.29 -0.16 -23.27
N ALA A 57 -10.91 0.79 -23.98
CA ALA A 57 -10.66 2.22 -23.76
C ALA A 57 -10.95 2.60 -22.29
N PRO A 58 -9.97 3.17 -21.55
CA PRO A 58 -10.16 3.49 -20.14
C PRO A 58 -11.21 4.60 -19.97
N LYS A 59 -12.15 4.40 -19.05
CA LYS A 59 -13.10 5.44 -18.63
C LYS A 59 -12.53 6.21 -17.45
N ALA A 60 -12.29 7.51 -17.60
CA ALA A 60 -11.83 8.36 -16.50
C ALA A 60 -12.92 8.47 -15.42
N LYS A 61 -12.68 7.86 -14.25
CA LYS A 61 -13.66 7.85 -13.13
C LYS A 61 -13.52 9.06 -12.21
N ARG A 62 -12.35 9.70 -12.14
CA ARG A 62 -12.04 10.83 -11.27
C ARG A 62 -11.10 11.79 -11.98
N VAL A 63 -11.40 13.08 -11.88
CA VAL A 63 -10.56 14.16 -12.41
C VAL A 63 -10.09 14.98 -11.22
N ILE A 64 -8.78 15.11 -11.06
CA ILE A 64 -8.19 15.98 -10.04
C ILE A 64 -7.83 17.28 -10.73
N PHE A 65 -8.51 18.37 -10.38
CA PHE A 65 -8.23 19.70 -10.90
C PHE A 65 -7.49 20.51 -9.82
N LEU A 66 -6.27 20.93 -10.12
CA LEU A 66 -5.40 21.63 -9.18
C LEU A 66 -5.36 23.11 -9.54
N PHE A 67 -5.91 23.97 -8.67
CA PHE A 67 -5.72 25.41 -8.75
C PHE A 67 -4.51 25.81 -7.90
N MET A 68 -3.36 26.01 -8.56
CA MET A 68 -2.16 26.48 -7.88
C MET A 68 -2.14 28.01 -7.89
N SER A 69 -2.25 28.61 -6.70
CA SER A 69 -2.03 30.07 -6.56
C SER A 69 -0.54 30.37 -6.83
N GLY A 70 -0.27 31.22 -7.81
CA GLY A 70 1.08 31.67 -8.17
C GLY A 70 1.75 30.93 -9.34
N GLY A 71 1.06 30.00 -10.00
CA GLY A 71 1.54 29.47 -11.30
C GLY A 71 1.40 30.54 -12.39
N ALA A 72 2.45 30.77 -13.17
CA ALA A 72 2.34 31.60 -14.36
C ALA A 72 1.30 30.95 -15.29
N THR A 73 0.21 31.67 -15.57
CA THR A 73 -0.80 31.14 -16.49
C THR A 73 -0.17 31.04 -17.88
N GLN A 74 -0.72 30.18 -18.75
CA GLN A 74 -0.29 30.06 -20.14
C GLN A 74 -0.25 31.42 -20.86
N PHE A 75 -1.11 32.35 -20.42
CA PHE A 75 -1.19 33.71 -20.96
C PHE A 75 -0.10 34.66 -20.43
N GLU A 76 0.40 34.45 -19.21
CA GLU A 76 1.36 35.36 -18.58
C GLU A 76 2.84 34.98 -18.81
N THR A 77 3.14 33.76 -19.26
CA THR A 77 4.53 33.26 -19.28
C THR A 77 5.36 33.77 -20.47
N PHE A 78 4.70 34.13 -21.59
CA PHE A 78 5.39 34.47 -22.85
C PHE A 78 4.85 35.74 -23.54
N ASP A 79 3.97 36.50 -22.89
CA ASP A 79 3.47 37.76 -23.45
C ASP A 79 4.38 38.93 -23.04
N HIS A 80 5.04 39.54 -24.02
CA HIS A 80 5.87 40.71 -23.76
C HIS A 80 4.98 41.94 -23.58
N LYS A 81 4.84 42.41 -22.32
CA LYS A 81 4.00 43.55 -21.95
C LYS A 81 4.84 44.81 -21.68
N PRO A 82 5.24 45.58 -22.71
CA PRO A 82 6.13 46.73 -22.54
C PRO A 82 5.53 47.84 -21.67
N LYS A 83 4.19 48.03 -21.73
CA LYS A 83 3.48 49.06 -20.95
C LYS A 83 3.46 48.82 -19.44
N LEU A 84 3.72 47.59 -18.98
CA LEU A 84 3.75 47.28 -17.55
C LEU A 84 4.96 47.88 -16.83
N LYS A 85 6.03 48.21 -17.57
CA LYS A 85 7.20 48.91 -17.02
C LYS A 85 6.91 50.37 -16.66
N GLU A 86 5.96 51.01 -17.35
CA GLU A 86 5.59 52.42 -17.13
C GLU A 86 4.81 52.63 -15.82
N TYR A 87 4.15 51.58 -15.31
CA TYR A 87 3.36 51.64 -14.07
C TYR A 87 4.11 51.14 -12.82
N GLN A 88 5.39 50.76 -12.96
CA GLN A 88 6.24 50.26 -11.86
C GLN A 88 7.24 51.32 -11.34
N GLU A 89 7.03 52.59 -11.69
CA GLU A 89 7.77 53.74 -11.13
C GLU A 89 7.17 54.22 -9.79
#